data_AF-A0A7Z7HRV1-F1
#
_entry.id   AF-A0A7Z7HRV1-F1
#
_cell.length_a   1.000
_cell.length_b   1.000
_cell.length_c   1.000
_cell.angle_alpha   90.00
_cell.angle_beta   90.00
_cell.angle_gamma   90.00
#
_symmetry.space_group_name_H-M   'P 1'
#
loop_
_entity.id
_entity.type
_entity.pdbx_description
1 polymer ?
#
loop_
_entity_poly.entity_id
_entity_poly.type
_entity_poly.pdbx_seq_one_letter_code
_entity_poly.pdbx_strand_id
1 'polypeptide(L)'
;MRGAAIVIAIAAFLSLMLFAALAFWQWPAGDATESGQSSSWPGAPLSFAGKGAGAAGAASDDGFLLRNFNATPVAVPDDIDRQILDVAYWRKRGVDPLLNADLVRIFEQILGRAPSDPAALLAMHVPAEYRLQAQRLLGQYMRYRDALAQLDVPAHAGDSRSNAADALQAVLAVRRALQEKYFSAEEIGGLFADDNRYDAFTVERLRLAARNDLPLTEKEAQLAGLSNELLSPAQREARQAAMLPSRIMAHNRELETMNGDERLAARSSEFGAAAAVRMAAVDRQQAEWQQRIARYADADPASRQQLRETEFTPSERLRLEAAVRLYRARP
;
A
#
# COMPACT_ATOMS: atom_id res chain seq x y z
N MET A 1 -3.45 18.91 36.57
CA MET A 1 -3.72 17.61 35.93
C MET A 1 -4.68 17.82 34.75
N ARG A 2 -4.13 18.07 33.56
CA ARG A 2 -4.77 18.19 32.22
C ARG A 2 -3.69 18.83 31.34
N GLY A 3 -2.85 18.03 30.70
CA GLY A 3 -1.69 18.56 29.95
C GLY A 3 -0.70 17.52 29.41
N ALA A 4 -0.88 16.23 29.67
CA ALA A 4 0.08 15.19 29.26
C ALA A 4 -0.36 14.34 28.05
N ALA A 5 -1.55 14.58 27.48
CA ALA A 5 -2.11 13.69 26.45
C ALA A 5 -1.86 14.14 24.99
N ILE A 6 -1.29 15.34 24.75
CA ILE A 6 -1.18 15.94 23.41
C ILE A 6 0.21 15.74 22.78
N VAL A 7 1.23 15.30 23.54
CA VAL A 7 2.63 15.27 23.07
C VAL A 7 3.03 13.94 22.39
N ILE A 8 2.16 12.92 22.41
CA ILE A 8 2.52 11.55 21.98
C ILE A 8 2.30 11.30 20.47
N ALA A 9 1.68 12.23 19.74
CA ALA A 9 1.15 11.96 18.40
C ALA A 9 2.17 11.88 17.25
N ILE A 10 3.42 12.36 17.40
CA ILE A 10 4.28 12.59 16.22
C ILE A 10 5.31 11.47 15.96
N ALA A 11 5.27 10.42 16.77
CA ALA A 11 6.23 9.33 16.73
C ALA A 11 5.86 8.22 15.72
N ALA A 12 4.64 7.69 15.73
CA ALA A 12 4.41 6.30 15.35
C ALA A 12 4.15 5.98 13.87
N PHE A 13 4.47 6.87 12.91
CA PHE A 13 4.02 6.69 11.52
C PHE A 13 5.10 6.77 10.44
N LEU A 14 6.32 6.29 10.73
CA LEU A 14 7.35 6.06 9.71
C LEU A 14 7.40 4.61 9.19
N SER A 15 6.47 3.73 9.59
CA SER A 15 6.50 2.30 9.20
C SER A 15 5.27 1.79 8.43
N LEU A 16 4.35 2.66 7.98
CA LEU A 16 3.13 2.21 7.28
C LEU A 16 2.86 2.95 5.97
N MET A 17 3.83 2.95 5.06
CA MET A 17 3.61 3.25 3.64
C MET A 17 3.59 1.97 2.78
N LEU A 18 2.94 0.92 3.29
CA LEU A 18 2.69 -0.33 2.55
C LEU A 18 1.21 -0.48 2.12
N PHE A 19 0.30 0.40 2.55
CA PHE A 19 -1.15 0.26 2.26
C PHE A 19 -1.81 1.38 1.46
N ALA A 20 -1.16 2.52 1.21
CA ALA A 20 -1.74 3.61 0.40
C ALA A 20 -1.63 3.38 -1.13
N ALA A 21 -0.99 2.30 -1.58
CA ALA A 21 -0.87 1.96 -3.00
C ALA A 21 -2.12 1.25 -3.58
N LEU A 22 -3.08 0.85 -2.74
CA LEU A 22 -4.26 0.09 -3.18
C LEU A 22 -5.44 0.96 -3.66
N ALA A 23 -5.47 2.25 -3.32
CA ALA A 23 -6.67 3.07 -3.54
C ALA A 23 -6.71 3.80 -4.90
N PHE A 24 -5.65 3.78 -5.71
CA PHE A 24 -5.57 4.59 -6.95
C PHE A 24 -5.41 3.79 -8.26
N TRP A 25 -5.44 2.45 -8.22
CA TRP A 25 -5.36 1.64 -9.45
C TRP A 25 -6.72 1.13 -9.97
N GLN A 26 -7.85 1.62 -9.42
CA GLN A 26 -9.20 1.35 -9.96
C GLN A 26 -9.63 2.38 -11.03
N TRP A 27 -8.80 2.69 -12.01
CA TRP A 27 -9.26 3.45 -13.18
C TRP A 27 -9.91 2.49 -14.21
N PRO A 28 -11.19 2.70 -14.59
CA PRO A 28 -11.88 1.82 -15.53
C PRO A 28 -11.48 2.12 -16.99
N ALA A 29 -11.32 1.08 -17.78
CA ALA A 29 -11.40 1.17 -19.23
C ALA A 29 -12.85 1.54 -19.60
N GLY A 30 -13.05 2.76 -20.11
CA GLY A 30 -14.32 3.18 -20.66
C GLY A 30 -14.21 3.22 -22.18
N ASP A 31 -14.86 2.26 -22.84
CA ASP A 31 -15.07 2.32 -24.29
C ASP A 31 -16.04 3.47 -24.60
N ALA A 32 -15.61 4.35 -25.50
CA ALA A 32 -16.42 5.44 -26.00
C ALA A 32 -17.55 4.91 -26.89
N THR A 33 -18.79 4.97 -26.41
CA THR A 33 -19.96 5.15 -27.28
C THR A 33 -20.97 6.09 -26.62
N GLU A 34 -21.30 7.16 -27.32
CA GLU A 34 -22.27 8.18 -26.94
C GLU A 34 -23.71 7.66 -27.09
N SER A 35 -24.56 7.84 -26.08
CA SER A 35 -25.90 8.44 -26.21
C SER A 35 -26.57 8.55 -24.84
N GLY A 36 -27.14 9.72 -24.56
CA GLY A 36 -27.44 10.19 -23.21
C GLY A 36 -28.64 9.56 -22.53
N GLN A 37 -28.50 9.35 -21.22
CA GLN A 37 -29.45 9.79 -20.20
C GLN A 37 -28.75 9.76 -18.84
N SER A 38 -28.93 10.85 -18.10
CA SER A 38 -28.32 11.18 -16.83
C SER A 38 -28.65 10.18 -15.72
N SER A 39 -27.63 9.50 -15.20
CA SER A 39 -27.58 9.04 -13.82
C SER A 39 -26.42 9.75 -13.12
N SER A 40 -26.81 10.66 -12.23
CA SER A 40 -25.96 11.61 -11.51
C SER A 40 -24.92 10.90 -10.64
N TRP A 41 -23.65 11.14 -10.95
CA TRP A 41 -22.55 11.06 -9.98
C TRP A 41 -22.53 12.35 -9.13
N PRO A 42 -22.14 12.29 -7.84
CA PRO A 42 -21.86 13.49 -7.08
C PRO A 42 -20.51 14.06 -7.53
N GLY A 43 -20.55 15.03 -8.44
CA GLY A 43 -19.40 15.86 -8.75
C GLY A 43 -19.12 16.81 -7.58
N ALA A 44 -17.92 16.76 -7.01
CA ALA A 44 -17.38 17.88 -6.27
C ALA A 44 -16.53 18.73 -7.24
N PRO A 45 -16.91 19.98 -7.54
CA PRO A 45 -16.11 20.87 -8.36
C PRO A 45 -14.92 21.39 -7.56
N LEU A 46 -13.70 21.27 -8.11
CA LEU A 46 -12.53 21.99 -7.63
C LEU A 46 -12.68 23.48 -8.01
N SER A 47 -13.29 24.28 -7.12
CA SER A 47 -13.37 25.74 -7.28
C SER A 47 -12.27 26.43 -6.48
N PHE A 48 -11.35 27.08 -7.20
CA PHE A 48 -10.41 28.08 -6.68
C PHE A 48 -11.02 29.46 -6.96
N ALA A 49 -11.33 30.25 -5.91
CA ALA A 49 -11.38 31.72 -5.89
C ALA A 49 -12.11 32.22 -4.63
N GLY A 50 -11.57 33.25 -4.01
CA GLY A 50 -11.93 33.69 -2.66
C GLY A 50 -13.03 34.76 -2.55
N LYS A 51 -13.55 34.78 -1.32
CA LYS A 51 -14.23 35.86 -0.56
C LYS A 51 -15.60 36.37 -1.02
N GLY A 52 -16.60 36.07 -0.17
CA GLY A 52 -17.82 36.85 0.00
C GLY A 52 -18.81 36.18 0.95
N ALA A 53 -18.85 36.65 2.20
CA ALA A 53 -19.76 36.38 3.32
C ALA A 53 -21.05 35.53 3.12
N GLY A 54 -21.29 34.60 4.06
CA GLY A 54 -22.63 34.29 4.57
C GLY A 54 -23.08 32.82 4.54
N ALA A 55 -23.31 32.28 5.75
CA ALA A 55 -24.22 31.18 6.10
C ALA A 55 -23.84 29.70 5.79
N ALA A 56 -23.50 29.02 6.90
CA ALA A 56 -23.92 27.68 7.32
C ALA A 56 -23.65 26.44 6.43
N GLY A 57 -22.73 25.59 6.94
CA GLY A 57 -22.96 24.15 7.05
C GLY A 57 -22.43 23.25 5.93
N ALA A 58 -21.13 22.90 5.99
CA ALA A 58 -20.57 21.57 5.71
C ALA A 58 -19.03 21.70 5.71
N ALA A 59 -18.36 21.01 6.62
CA ALA A 59 -16.90 21.02 6.74
C ALA A 59 -16.25 20.38 5.51
N SER A 60 -15.45 21.15 4.77
CA SER A 60 -14.64 20.69 3.65
C SER A 60 -13.43 19.89 4.14
N ASP A 61 -13.32 18.66 3.64
CA ASP A 61 -12.26 17.69 3.90
C ASP A 61 -10.96 18.05 3.13
N ASP A 62 -10.36 19.22 3.41
CA ASP A 62 -8.98 19.56 3.02
C ASP A 62 -7.93 18.81 3.87
N GLY A 63 -8.38 17.77 4.56
CA GLY A 63 -7.66 17.08 5.58
C GLY A 63 -6.89 15.86 5.09
N PHE A 64 -7.06 15.29 3.90
CA PHE A 64 -6.50 13.94 3.66
C PHE A 64 -4.98 13.82 3.90
N LEU A 65 -4.20 14.81 3.47
CA LEU A 65 -2.77 14.85 3.74
C LEU A 65 -2.46 15.26 5.19
N LEU A 66 -3.20 16.23 5.76
CA LEU A 66 -3.03 16.76 7.13
C LEU A 66 -3.64 15.88 8.25
N ARG A 67 -4.57 14.99 7.93
CA ARG A 67 -5.32 14.08 8.80
C ARG A 67 -4.55 12.78 8.98
N ASN A 68 -3.76 12.37 7.97
CA ASN A 68 -2.76 11.32 8.13
C ASN A 68 -1.59 11.76 9.03
N PHE A 69 -1.31 13.06 9.14
CA PHE A 69 -0.39 13.59 10.16
C PHE A 69 -1.00 13.63 11.58
N ASN A 70 -2.33 13.48 11.72
CA ASN A 70 -3.08 13.71 12.97
C ASN A 70 -3.97 12.51 13.39
N ALA A 71 -3.68 11.30 12.91
CA ALA A 71 -4.47 10.11 13.26
C ALA A 71 -4.26 9.68 14.72
N THR A 72 -5.34 9.33 15.42
CA THR A 72 -5.32 8.77 16.78
C THR A 72 -4.55 7.44 16.82
N PRO A 73 -3.62 7.20 17.78
CA PRO A 73 -2.86 5.96 17.85
C PRO A 73 -3.78 4.77 18.12
N VAL A 74 -3.77 3.78 17.23
CA VAL A 74 -4.33 2.45 17.51
C VAL A 74 -3.23 1.66 18.23
N ALA A 75 -3.53 1.19 19.45
CA ALA A 75 -2.60 0.36 20.21
C ALA A 75 -2.30 -0.94 19.43
N VAL A 76 -1.01 -1.19 19.16
CA VAL A 76 -0.56 -2.41 18.51
C VAL A 76 -0.58 -3.55 19.54
N PRO A 77 -1.26 -4.67 19.27
CA PRO A 77 -1.28 -5.84 20.15
C PRO A 77 0.14 -6.38 20.49
N ASP A 78 0.30 -6.88 21.72
CA ASP A 78 1.57 -7.37 22.29
C ASP A 78 2.09 -8.69 21.64
N ASP A 79 1.27 -9.34 20.82
CA ASP A 79 1.52 -10.65 20.18
C ASP A 79 2.18 -10.55 18.80
N ILE A 80 2.35 -9.35 18.24
CA ILE A 80 3.07 -9.16 16.97
C ILE A 80 4.58 -9.30 17.20
N ASP A 81 5.12 -10.41 16.67
CA ASP A 81 6.51 -10.84 16.59
C ASP A 81 7.53 -9.84 17.15
N ARG A 82 8.24 -10.27 18.20
CA ARG A 82 9.46 -9.59 18.67
C ARG A 82 10.48 -9.66 17.55
N GLN A 83 10.50 -8.66 16.69
CA GLN A 83 11.47 -8.58 15.62
C GLN A 83 12.86 -8.38 16.24
N ILE A 84 13.69 -9.43 16.20
CA ILE A 84 15.06 -9.41 16.71
C ILE A 84 15.99 -9.05 15.55
N LEU A 85 17.05 -8.32 15.86
CA LEU A 85 18.09 -8.00 14.90
C LEU A 85 18.82 -9.28 14.46
N ASP A 86 18.60 -9.71 13.21
CA ASP A 86 19.27 -10.89 12.64
C ASP A 86 20.70 -10.55 12.17
N VAL A 87 21.62 -10.57 13.12
CA VAL A 87 23.04 -10.28 12.88
C VAL A 87 23.65 -11.26 11.86
N ALA A 88 23.25 -12.53 11.90
CA ALA A 88 23.82 -13.55 11.01
C ALA A 88 23.41 -13.30 9.56
N TYR A 89 22.14 -12.93 9.34
CA TYR A 89 21.63 -12.55 8.04
C TYR A 89 22.38 -11.36 7.43
N TRP A 90 22.58 -10.29 8.21
CA TRP A 90 23.24 -9.08 7.71
C TRP A 90 24.74 -9.30 7.47
N ARG A 91 25.44 -10.01 8.37
CA ARG A 91 26.85 -10.39 8.16
C ARG A 91 27.06 -11.23 6.90
N LYS A 92 26.17 -12.19 6.61
CA LYS A 92 26.26 -13.03 5.40
C LYS A 92 26.20 -12.20 4.10
N ARG A 93 25.56 -11.03 4.15
CA ARG A 93 25.44 -10.09 3.03
C ARG A 93 26.57 -9.05 2.99
N GLY A 94 27.52 -9.11 3.93
CA GLY A 94 28.60 -8.12 4.05
C GLY A 94 28.12 -6.73 4.46
N VAL A 95 26.94 -6.63 5.08
CA VAL A 95 26.37 -5.38 5.59
C VAL A 95 26.59 -5.30 7.09
N ASP A 96 26.85 -4.10 7.61
CA ASP A 96 26.93 -3.88 9.05
C ASP A 96 25.57 -4.27 9.70
N PRO A 97 25.57 -5.17 10.68
CA PRO A 97 24.36 -5.60 11.38
C PRO A 97 23.57 -4.48 12.07
N LEU A 98 24.16 -3.33 12.35
CA LEU A 98 23.46 -2.18 12.91
C LEU A 98 23.06 -1.14 11.87
N LEU A 99 23.75 -1.07 10.72
CA LEU A 99 23.50 -0.05 9.72
C LEU A 99 22.63 -0.62 8.60
N ASN A 100 21.38 -0.94 8.94
CA ASN A 100 20.35 -1.42 8.03
C ASN A 100 18.95 -0.93 8.44
N ALA A 101 18.00 -1.05 7.51
CA ALA A 101 16.61 -0.61 7.72
C ALA A 101 15.88 -1.38 8.83
N ASP A 102 16.30 -2.60 9.20
CA ASP A 102 15.65 -3.35 10.27
C ASP A 102 15.82 -2.67 11.62
N LEU A 103 16.97 -2.02 11.85
CA LEU A 103 17.21 -1.33 13.11
C LEU A 103 16.25 -0.15 13.30
N VAL A 104 15.98 0.63 12.25
CA VAL A 104 14.99 1.71 12.27
C VAL A 104 13.59 1.15 12.55
N ARG A 105 13.22 0.04 11.92
CA ARG A 105 11.93 -0.63 12.17
C ARG A 105 11.80 -1.12 13.62
N ILE A 106 12.87 -1.67 14.20
CA ILE A 106 12.92 -2.05 15.62
C ILE A 106 12.73 -0.81 16.50
N PHE A 107 13.41 0.30 16.21
CA PHE A 107 13.24 1.55 16.95
C PHE A 107 11.80 2.05 16.90
N GLU A 108 11.19 2.09 15.72
CA GLU A 108 9.79 2.49 15.56
C GLU A 108 8.83 1.57 16.33
N GLN A 109 9.06 0.25 16.31
CA GLN A 109 8.25 -0.71 17.05
C GLN A 109 8.37 -0.53 18.58
N ILE A 110 9.57 -0.21 19.08
CA ILE A 110 9.80 0.05 20.51
C ILE A 110 9.15 1.38 20.90
N LEU A 111 9.44 2.45 20.16
CA LEU A 111 8.97 3.79 20.49
C LEU A 111 7.45 3.94 20.32
N GLY A 112 6.84 3.18 19.41
CA GLY A 112 5.38 3.12 19.23
C GLY A 112 4.63 2.58 20.46
N ARG A 113 5.32 1.85 21.35
CA ARG A 113 4.75 1.36 22.62
C ARG A 113 4.83 2.37 23.76
N ALA A 114 5.46 3.53 23.54
CA ALA A 114 5.72 4.54 24.56
C ALA A 114 6.27 3.95 25.89
N PRO A 115 7.35 3.16 25.85
CA PRO A 115 7.84 2.46 27.02
C PRO A 115 8.45 3.44 28.02
N SER A 116 8.36 3.09 29.31
CA SER A 116 9.03 3.84 30.38
C SER A 116 10.56 3.76 30.26
N ASP A 117 11.08 2.67 29.71
CA ASP A 117 12.51 2.48 29.41
C ASP A 117 12.71 1.87 28.00
N PRO A 118 12.88 2.72 26.97
CA PRO A 118 13.16 2.28 25.61
C PRO A 118 14.46 1.46 25.49
N ALA A 119 15.46 1.74 26.32
CA ALA A 119 16.77 1.10 26.23
C ALA A 119 16.74 -0.35 26.77
N ALA A 120 15.96 -0.60 27.83
CA ALA A 120 15.71 -1.94 28.33
C ALA A 120 14.96 -2.80 27.31
N LEU A 121 13.94 -2.24 26.65
CA LEU A 121 13.25 -2.96 25.56
C LEU A 121 14.20 -3.24 24.40
N LEU A 122 14.99 -2.25 23.96
CA LEU A 122 15.96 -2.45 22.88
C LEU A 122 16.94 -3.61 23.16
N ALA A 123 17.37 -3.77 24.41
CA ALA A 123 18.25 -4.86 24.81
C ALA A 123 17.65 -6.27 24.62
N MET A 124 16.30 -6.39 24.52
CA MET A 124 15.61 -7.63 24.18
C MET A 124 15.60 -7.93 22.67
N HIS A 125 15.81 -6.92 21.83
CA HIS A 125 15.80 -7.02 20.37
C HIS A 125 17.20 -7.05 19.76
N VAL A 126 18.24 -6.70 20.52
CA VAL A 126 19.62 -6.53 20.04
C VAL A 126 20.60 -7.40 20.83
N PRO A 127 21.47 -8.19 20.16
CA PRO A 127 22.51 -8.99 20.81
C PRO A 127 23.46 -8.15 21.68
N ALA A 128 24.04 -8.80 22.70
CA ALA A 128 24.82 -8.15 23.75
C ALA A 128 25.96 -7.26 23.23
N GLU A 129 26.65 -7.75 22.20
CA GLU A 129 27.79 -7.11 21.59
C GLU A 129 27.43 -5.78 20.89
N TYR A 130 26.16 -5.58 20.52
CA TYR A 130 25.71 -4.40 19.78
C TYR A 130 24.88 -3.42 20.62
N ARG A 131 24.53 -3.77 21.87
CA ARG A 131 23.59 -2.99 22.68
C ARG A 131 24.02 -1.55 22.88
N LEU A 132 25.29 -1.31 23.21
CA LEU A 132 25.79 0.05 23.49
C LEU A 132 25.69 0.94 22.24
N GLN A 133 26.06 0.41 21.08
CA GLN A 133 25.98 1.12 19.81
C GLN A 133 24.53 1.34 19.38
N ALA A 134 23.67 0.33 19.51
CA ALA A 134 22.25 0.44 19.23
C ALA A 134 21.54 1.44 20.14
N GLN A 135 21.91 1.51 21.43
CA GLN A 135 21.39 2.52 22.37
C GLN A 135 21.81 3.94 22.00
N ARG A 136 23.06 4.14 21.56
CA ARG A 136 23.51 5.43 21.02
C ARG A 136 22.68 5.85 19.79
N LEU A 137 22.49 4.93 18.85
CA LEU A 137 21.69 5.15 17.64
C LEU A 137 20.22 5.43 17.97
N LEU A 138 19.62 4.70 18.92
CA LEU A 138 18.27 4.96 19.40
C LEU A 138 18.14 6.36 19.99
N GLY A 139 19.11 6.80 20.79
CA GLY A 139 19.12 8.16 21.35
C GLY A 139 19.23 9.25 20.27
N GLN A 140 20.03 9.04 19.23
CA GLN A 140 20.06 9.94 18.06
C GLN A 140 18.73 9.93 17.31
N TYR A 141 18.15 8.75 17.12
CA TYR A 141 16.89 8.57 16.43
C TYR A 141 15.72 9.25 17.13
N MET A 142 15.66 9.18 18.46
CA MET A 142 14.65 9.91 19.24
C MET A 142 14.75 11.42 19.02
N ARG A 143 15.96 12.00 19.09
CA ARG A 143 16.17 13.44 18.81
C ARG A 143 15.82 13.81 17.38
N TYR A 144 16.11 12.92 16.42
CA TYR A 144 15.72 13.09 15.03
C TYR A 144 14.20 13.13 14.88
N ARG A 145 13.45 12.22 15.53
CA ARG A 145 11.97 12.22 15.53
C ARG A 145 11.40 13.46 16.19
N ASP A 146 11.96 13.88 17.32
CA ASP A 146 11.52 15.10 18.00
C ASP A 146 11.75 16.34 17.12
N ALA A 147 12.84 16.37 16.35
CA ALA A 147 13.10 17.44 15.40
C ALA A 147 12.19 17.38 14.17
N LEU A 148 11.90 16.19 13.65
CA LEU A 148 10.89 16.01 12.61
C LEU A 148 9.52 16.50 13.07
N ALA A 149 9.18 16.26 14.33
CA ALA A 149 7.91 16.65 14.92
C ALA A 149 7.73 18.17 15.04
N GLN A 150 8.82 18.91 15.09
CA GLN A 150 8.84 20.37 15.19
C GLN A 150 8.97 21.05 13.82
N LEU A 151 8.93 20.28 12.72
CA LEU A 151 8.97 20.84 11.39
C LEU A 151 7.67 21.55 11.06
N ASP A 152 7.76 22.87 10.89
CA ASP A 152 6.81 23.59 10.05
C ASP A 152 7.07 23.19 8.60
N VAL A 153 6.13 22.44 8.02
CA VAL A 153 6.13 22.14 6.59
C VAL A 153 6.13 23.48 5.85
N PRO A 154 7.07 23.72 4.90
CA PRO A 154 7.14 24.98 4.19
C PRO A 154 5.76 25.31 3.59
N ALA A 155 5.27 26.54 3.82
CA ALA A 155 3.93 26.98 3.42
C ALA A 155 3.63 26.81 1.91
N HIS A 156 4.66 26.61 1.09
CA HIS A 156 4.56 26.37 -0.35
C HIS A 156 4.18 24.93 -0.73
N ALA A 157 4.11 24.00 0.23
CA ALA A 157 3.60 22.64 -0.02
C ALA A 157 2.09 22.60 -0.34
N GLY A 158 1.38 23.74 -0.18
CA GLY A 158 -0.03 23.92 -0.53
C GLY A 158 -0.28 25.00 -1.58
N ASP A 159 0.76 25.56 -2.20
CA ASP A 159 0.59 26.61 -3.21
C ASP A 159 0.03 25.98 -4.49
N SER A 160 -1.12 26.44 -5.01
CA SER A 160 -1.77 25.85 -6.20
C SER A 160 -0.91 25.90 -7.49
N ARG A 161 0.25 26.56 -7.46
CA ARG A 161 1.27 26.55 -8.52
C ARG A 161 2.33 25.46 -8.37
N SER A 162 2.55 24.91 -7.18
CA SER A 162 3.51 23.83 -6.98
C SER A 162 2.86 22.52 -7.41
N ASN A 163 3.49 21.81 -8.35
CA ASN A 163 3.05 20.44 -8.65
C ASN A 163 3.37 19.54 -7.43
N ALA A 164 2.60 18.46 -7.26
CA ALA A 164 2.74 17.58 -6.09
C ALA A 164 4.16 16.99 -5.92
N ALA A 165 4.91 16.84 -7.01
CA ALA A 165 6.28 16.34 -6.96
C ALA A 165 7.25 17.35 -6.32
N ASP A 166 7.11 18.63 -6.64
CA ASP A 166 7.97 19.68 -6.10
C ASP A 166 7.66 19.97 -4.62
N ALA A 167 6.38 19.91 -4.24
CA ALA A 167 5.97 19.97 -2.83
C ALA A 167 6.58 18.81 -2.02
N LEU A 168 6.49 17.57 -2.54
CA LEU A 168 7.10 16.41 -1.90
C LEU A 168 8.62 16.55 -1.83
N GLN A 169 9.27 16.96 -2.92
CA GLN A 169 10.72 17.16 -2.98
C GLN A 169 11.21 18.17 -1.92
N ALA A 170 10.47 19.25 -1.71
CA ALA A 170 10.81 20.25 -0.70
C ALA A 170 10.78 19.66 0.72
N VAL A 171 9.74 18.89 1.05
CA VAL A 171 9.62 18.21 2.36
C VAL A 171 10.76 17.20 2.55
N LEU A 172 11.05 16.41 1.52
CA LEU A 172 12.13 15.42 1.56
C LEU A 172 13.51 16.04 1.71
N ALA A 173 13.75 17.22 1.11
CA ALA A 173 14.99 17.96 1.29
C ALA A 173 15.20 18.38 2.75
N VAL A 174 14.14 18.83 3.42
CA VAL A 174 14.20 19.18 4.84
C VAL A 174 14.43 17.94 5.71
N ARG A 175 13.76 16.81 5.41
CA ARG A 175 14.02 15.52 6.08
C ARG A 175 15.48 15.11 5.94
N ARG A 176 16.06 15.26 4.75
CA ARG A 176 17.46 14.91 4.47
C ARG A 176 18.44 15.81 5.22
N ALA A 177 18.19 17.11 5.28
CA ALA A 177 18.99 18.02 6.09
C ALA A 177 18.98 17.65 7.58
N LEU A 178 17.86 17.16 8.11
CA LEU A 178 17.81 16.63 9.48
C LEU A 178 18.58 15.32 9.61
N GLN A 179 18.52 14.41 8.64
CA GLN A 179 19.34 13.19 8.64
C GLN A 179 20.83 13.56 8.74
N GLU A 180 21.29 14.49 7.89
CA GLU A 180 22.69 14.99 7.88
C GLU A 180 23.10 15.69 9.18
N LYS A 181 22.14 16.27 9.91
CA LYS A 181 22.39 16.90 11.22
C LYS A 181 22.60 15.89 12.34
N TYR A 182 21.89 14.76 12.32
CA TYR A 182 21.87 13.82 13.45
C TYR A 182 22.73 12.56 13.23
N PHE A 183 23.03 12.22 11.98
CA PHE A 183 23.68 10.98 11.58
C PHE A 183 24.86 11.24 10.65
N SER A 184 25.86 10.36 10.68
CA SER A 184 26.96 10.36 9.72
C SER A 184 26.49 9.89 8.34
N ALA A 185 27.26 10.19 7.29
CA ALA A 185 26.96 9.70 5.94
C ALA A 185 26.84 8.16 5.87
N GLU A 186 27.64 7.44 6.64
CA GLU A 186 27.59 5.98 6.75
C GLU A 186 26.30 5.51 7.44
N GLU A 187 25.92 6.14 8.54
CA GLU A 187 24.68 5.85 9.26
C GLU A 187 23.45 6.15 8.39
N ILE A 188 23.48 7.24 7.61
CA ILE A 188 22.41 7.56 6.67
C ILE A 188 22.32 6.49 5.57
N GLY A 189 23.46 6.08 5.03
CA GLY A 189 23.55 5.04 4.01
C GLY A 189 23.04 3.68 4.49
N GLY A 190 23.20 3.34 5.77
CA GLY A 190 22.68 2.08 6.29
C GLY A 190 21.23 2.16 6.76
N LEU A 191 20.87 3.19 7.51
CA LEU A 191 19.57 3.28 8.18
C LEU A 191 18.45 3.80 7.26
N PHE A 192 18.78 4.69 6.31
CA PHE A 192 17.77 5.43 5.54
C PHE A 192 17.90 5.27 4.03
N ALA A 193 18.86 4.49 3.51
CA ALA A 193 19.06 4.41 2.06
C ALA A 193 17.85 3.85 1.31
N ASP A 194 17.19 2.81 1.83
CA ASP A 194 16.02 2.23 1.19
C ASP A 194 14.85 3.23 1.14
N ASP A 195 14.58 3.92 2.26
CA ASP A 195 13.59 5.01 2.32
C ASP A 195 13.94 6.12 1.33
N ASN A 196 15.18 6.61 1.36
CA ASN A 196 15.63 7.72 0.54
C ASN A 196 15.56 7.40 -0.97
N ARG A 197 15.80 6.14 -1.36
CA ARG A 197 15.61 5.64 -2.73
C ARG A 197 14.13 5.61 -3.11
N TYR A 198 13.28 5.11 -2.22
CA TYR A 198 11.84 5.03 -2.46
C TYR A 198 11.21 6.42 -2.58
N ASP A 199 11.64 7.35 -1.74
CA ASP A 199 11.25 8.76 -1.76
C ASP A 199 11.62 9.40 -3.11
N ALA A 200 12.86 9.22 -3.56
CA ALA A 200 13.32 9.71 -4.86
C ALA A 200 12.50 9.11 -6.02
N PHE A 201 12.26 7.80 -5.98
CA PHE A 201 11.41 7.12 -6.96
C PHE A 201 9.97 7.67 -6.97
N THR A 202 9.43 7.98 -5.80
CA THR A 202 8.07 8.52 -5.68
C THR A 202 7.96 9.92 -6.28
N VAL A 203 8.96 10.78 -6.06
CA VAL A 203 9.02 12.10 -6.69
C VAL A 203 9.06 11.98 -8.21
N GLU A 204 9.95 11.14 -8.76
CA GLU A 204 10.05 10.94 -10.21
C GLU A 204 8.77 10.35 -10.81
N ARG A 205 8.13 9.42 -10.11
CA ARG A 205 6.82 8.89 -10.51
C ARG A 205 5.76 9.99 -10.59
N LEU A 206 5.72 10.91 -9.62
CA LEU A 206 4.78 12.03 -9.63
C LEU A 206 5.06 12.99 -10.80
N ARG A 207 6.34 13.28 -11.08
CA ARG A 207 6.73 14.09 -12.24
C ARG A 207 6.27 13.46 -13.55
N LEU A 208 6.52 12.15 -13.71
CA LEU A 208 6.11 11.40 -14.89
C LEU A 208 4.59 11.32 -15.04
N ALA A 209 3.85 11.20 -13.94
CA ALA A 209 2.39 11.21 -13.96
C ALA A 209 1.83 12.55 -14.48
N ALA A 210 2.44 13.67 -14.07
CA ALA A 210 2.03 15.03 -14.44
C ALA A 210 2.32 15.41 -15.91
N ARG A 211 3.11 14.60 -16.63
CA ARG A 211 3.42 14.82 -18.06
C ARG A 211 2.22 14.53 -18.94
N ASN A 212 1.55 15.54 -19.47
CA ASN A 212 0.42 15.34 -20.39
C ASN A 212 0.85 15.13 -21.85
N ASP A 213 2.15 15.28 -22.12
CA ASP A 213 2.78 15.13 -23.43
C ASP A 213 3.12 13.68 -23.81
N LEU A 214 3.02 12.74 -22.87
CA LEU A 214 3.38 11.33 -23.08
C LEU A 214 2.15 10.41 -23.09
N PRO A 215 2.08 9.44 -24.03
CA PRO A 215 1.09 8.38 -23.98
C PRO A 215 1.34 7.45 -22.79
N LEU A 216 0.30 6.74 -22.36
CA LEU A 216 0.35 5.86 -21.19
C LEU A 216 1.43 4.78 -21.29
N THR A 217 1.56 4.13 -22.45
CA THR A 217 2.55 3.07 -22.70
C THR A 217 3.99 3.56 -22.54
N GLU A 218 4.28 4.79 -22.94
CA GLU A 218 5.61 5.38 -22.78
C GLU A 218 5.89 5.76 -21.32
N LYS A 219 4.88 6.25 -20.60
CA LYS A 219 4.99 6.48 -19.15
C LYS A 219 5.26 5.18 -18.39
N GLU A 220 4.62 4.08 -18.76
CA GLU A 220 4.87 2.78 -18.13
C GLU A 220 6.31 2.29 -18.37
N ALA A 221 6.81 2.43 -19.60
CA ALA A 221 8.19 2.08 -19.93
C ALA A 221 9.21 2.94 -19.16
N GLN A 222 8.99 4.25 -19.10
CA GLN A 222 9.85 5.17 -18.32
C GLN A 222 9.79 4.87 -16.82
N LEU A 223 8.61 4.54 -16.28
CA LEU A 223 8.44 4.17 -14.87
C LEU A 223 9.19 2.87 -14.53
N ALA A 224 9.19 1.89 -15.45
CA ALA A 224 9.98 0.67 -15.29
C ALA A 224 11.49 0.97 -15.28
N GLY A 225 11.95 1.89 -16.14
CA GLY A 225 13.33 2.40 -16.12
C GLY A 225 13.71 3.03 -14.78
N LEU A 226 12.89 3.98 -14.30
CA LEU A 226 13.07 4.63 -13.00
C LEU A 226 13.09 3.63 -11.83
N SER A 227 12.22 2.60 -11.89
CA SER A 227 12.21 1.56 -10.88
C SER A 227 13.51 0.76 -10.86
N ASN A 228 14.14 0.51 -12.01
CA ASN A 228 15.40 -0.23 -12.11
C ASN A 228 16.60 0.61 -11.67
N GLU A 229 16.55 1.91 -11.90
CA GLU A 229 17.61 2.85 -11.52
C GLU A 229 17.61 3.14 -10.01
N LEU A 230 16.45 3.46 -9.45
CA LEU A 230 16.35 4.03 -8.10
C LEU A 230 16.13 2.96 -7.01
N LEU A 231 15.34 1.92 -7.29
CA LEU A 231 14.95 0.94 -6.26
C LEU A 231 15.96 -0.20 -6.14
N SER A 232 16.13 -0.71 -4.92
CA SER A 232 16.92 -1.92 -4.69
C SER A 232 16.25 -3.16 -5.30
N PRO A 233 17.00 -4.25 -5.59
CA PRO A 233 16.41 -5.50 -6.06
C PRO A 233 15.30 -6.03 -5.14
N ALA A 234 15.50 -5.95 -3.81
CA ALA A 234 14.51 -6.38 -2.83
C ALA A 234 13.24 -5.52 -2.87
N GLN A 235 13.37 -4.19 -3.01
CA GLN A 235 12.23 -3.28 -3.17
C GLN A 235 11.44 -3.57 -4.45
N ARG A 236 12.13 -3.86 -5.55
CA ARG A 236 11.49 -4.23 -6.83
C ARG A 236 10.71 -5.55 -6.70
N GLU A 237 11.32 -6.55 -6.08
CA GLU A 237 10.67 -7.85 -5.83
C GLU A 237 9.42 -7.70 -4.94
N ALA A 238 9.55 -6.99 -3.82
CA ALA A 238 8.42 -6.71 -2.93
C ALA A 238 7.27 -6.00 -3.66
N ARG A 239 7.58 -5.02 -4.52
CA ARG A 239 6.59 -4.34 -5.35
C ARG A 239 5.94 -5.30 -6.35
N GLN A 240 6.70 -6.14 -7.03
CA GLN A 240 6.16 -7.12 -7.98
C GLN A 240 5.24 -8.14 -7.29
N ALA A 241 5.61 -8.59 -6.09
CA ALA A 241 4.81 -9.49 -5.28
C ALA A 241 3.49 -8.82 -4.84
N ALA A 242 3.55 -7.58 -4.35
CA ALA A 242 2.37 -6.80 -3.97
C ALA A 242 1.41 -6.55 -5.16
N MET A 243 1.95 -6.42 -6.37
CA MET A 243 1.17 -6.21 -7.59
C MET A 243 0.66 -7.50 -8.25
N LEU A 244 1.13 -8.66 -7.81
CA LEU A 244 0.78 -9.94 -8.44
C LEU A 244 -0.74 -10.19 -8.46
N PRO A 245 -1.52 -9.97 -7.37
CA PRO A 245 -2.97 -10.19 -7.40
C PRO A 245 -3.69 -9.34 -8.44
N SER A 246 -3.37 -8.03 -8.50
CA SER A 246 -3.97 -7.12 -9.46
C SER A 246 -3.61 -7.47 -10.90
N ARG A 247 -2.37 -7.88 -11.17
CA ARG A 247 -1.94 -8.37 -12.48
C ARG A 247 -2.70 -9.62 -12.90
N ILE A 248 -2.85 -10.59 -11.99
CA ILE A 248 -3.65 -11.80 -12.25
C ILE A 248 -5.10 -11.43 -12.58
N MET A 249 -5.71 -10.50 -11.84
CA MET A 249 -7.08 -10.06 -12.10
C MET A 249 -7.23 -9.35 -13.45
N ALA A 250 -6.34 -8.42 -13.78
CA ALA A 250 -6.34 -7.71 -15.06
C ALA A 250 -6.17 -8.68 -16.22
N HIS A 251 -5.15 -9.55 -16.15
CA HIS A 251 -4.89 -10.55 -17.17
C HIS A 251 -6.06 -11.53 -17.33
N ASN A 252 -6.69 -11.96 -16.23
CA ASN A 252 -7.85 -12.83 -16.33
C ASN A 252 -9.03 -12.16 -17.06
N ARG A 253 -9.26 -10.85 -16.88
CA ARG A 253 -10.30 -10.09 -17.60
C ARG A 253 -10.03 -10.03 -19.09
N GLU A 254 -8.78 -9.78 -19.49
CA GLU A 254 -8.37 -9.76 -20.91
C GLU A 254 -8.64 -11.09 -21.62
N LEU A 255 -8.58 -12.20 -20.88
CA LEU A 255 -8.76 -13.55 -21.42
C LEU A 255 -10.19 -14.10 -21.24
N GLU A 256 -11.14 -13.31 -20.74
CA GLU A 256 -12.51 -13.78 -20.44
C GLU A 256 -13.24 -14.33 -21.67
N THR A 257 -12.98 -13.76 -22.85
CA THR A 257 -13.58 -14.14 -24.13
C THR A 257 -12.83 -15.26 -24.85
N MET A 258 -11.60 -15.58 -24.43
CA MET A 258 -10.78 -16.61 -25.06
C MET A 258 -11.22 -18.01 -24.68
N ASN A 259 -10.96 -18.98 -25.56
CA ASN A 259 -11.20 -20.39 -25.26
C ASN A 259 -10.18 -20.95 -24.24
N GLY A 260 -10.45 -22.14 -23.71
CA GLY A 260 -9.67 -22.72 -22.62
C GLY A 260 -8.19 -22.94 -22.94
N ASP A 261 -7.86 -23.32 -24.18
CA ASP A 261 -6.49 -23.62 -24.61
C ASP A 261 -5.68 -22.35 -24.86
N GLU A 262 -6.29 -21.35 -25.53
CA GLU A 262 -5.69 -20.01 -25.72
C GLU A 262 -5.42 -19.33 -24.38
N ARG A 263 -6.40 -19.40 -23.47
CA ARG A 263 -6.26 -18.86 -22.11
C ARG A 263 -5.16 -19.56 -21.32
N LEU A 264 -5.04 -20.89 -21.45
CA LEU A 264 -3.98 -21.65 -20.79
C LEU A 264 -2.59 -21.27 -21.34
N ALA A 265 -2.46 -21.11 -22.67
CA ALA A 265 -1.22 -20.70 -23.32
C ALA A 265 -0.80 -19.28 -22.89
N ALA A 266 -1.73 -18.32 -22.91
CA ALA A 266 -1.49 -16.94 -22.48
C ALA A 266 -1.03 -16.88 -21.01
N ARG A 267 -1.74 -17.56 -20.09
CA ARG A 267 -1.38 -17.63 -18.67
C ARG A 267 -0.05 -18.35 -18.44
N SER A 268 0.27 -19.36 -19.25
CA SER A 268 1.54 -20.09 -19.15
C SER A 268 2.72 -19.20 -19.53
N SER A 269 2.55 -18.32 -20.51
CA SER A 269 3.57 -17.34 -20.89
C SER A 269 3.81 -16.31 -19.79
N GLU A 270 2.77 -15.83 -19.12
CA GLU A 270 2.89 -14.75 -18.13
C GLU A 270 3.28 -15.24 -16.72
N PHE A 271 2.65 -16.33 -16.24
CA PHE A 271 2.78 -16.80 -14.86
C PHE A 271 3.45 -18.17 -14.73
N GLY A 272 3.80 -18.80 -15.85
CA GLY A 272 4.38 -20.14 -15.91
C GLY A 272 3.33 -21.26 -15.93
N ALA A 273 3.71 -22.40 -16.50
CA ALA A 273 2.82 -23.53 -16.76
C ALA A 273 2.11 -24.07 -15.49
N ALA A 274 2.84 -24.19 -14.37
CA ALA A 274 2.26 -24.69 -13.13
C ALA A 274 1.15 -23.77 -12.57
N ALA A 275 1.32 -22.44 -12.68
CA ALA A 275 0.31 -21.49 -12.26
C ALA A 275 -0.91 -21.53 -13.21
N ALA A 276 -0.67 -21.59 -14.52
CA ALA A 276 -1.71 -21.67 -15.54
C ALA A 276 -2.60 -22.91 -15.36
N VAL A 277 -2.02 -24.08 -15.06
CA VAL A 277 -2.77 -25.31 -14.78
C VAL A 277 -3.65 -25.17 -13.53
N ARG A 278 -3.15 -24.54 -12.46
CA ARG A 278 -3.96 -24.27 -11.25
C ARG A 278 -5.10 -23.30 -11.56
N MET A 279 -4.86 -22.25 -12.34
CA MET A 279 -5.91 -21.32 -12.77
C MET A 279 -6.98 -22.02 -13.62
N ALA A 280 -6.59 -22.89 -14.56
CA ALA A 280 -7.52 -23.68 -15.36
C ALA A 280 -8.35 -24.65 -14.51
N ALA A 281 -7.79 -25.19 -13.42
CA ALA A 281 -8.56 -26.00 -12.47
C ALA A 281 -9.64 -25.19 -11.74
N VAL A 282 -9.31 -23.95 -11.32
CA VAL A 282 -10.29 -23.02 -10.73
C VAL A 282 -11.39 -22.67 -11.73
N ASP A 283 -11.04 -22.43 -13.01
CA ASP A 283 -12.02 -22.15 -14.06
C ASP A 283 -13.01 -23.32 -14.24
N ARG A 284 -12.53 -24.58 -14.24
CA ARG A 284 -13.38 -25.76 -14.31
C ARG A 284 -14.31 -25.89 -13.11
N GLN A 285 -13.78 -25.73 -11.90
CA GLN A 285 -14.59 -25.75 -10.68
C GLN A 285 -15.68 -24.66 -10.70
N GLN A 286 -15.34 -23.47 -11.21
CA GLN A 286 -16.27 -22.36 -11.34
C GLN A 286 -17.34 -22.62 -12.42
N ALA A 287 -17.00 -23.29 -13.52
CA ALA A 287 -17.96 -23.70 -14.56
C ALA A 287 -18.93 -24.78 -14.04
N GLU A 288 -18.41 -25.81 -13.38
CA GLU A 288 -19.20 -26.87 -12.74
C GLU A 288 -20.15 -26.30 -11.67
N TRP A 289 -19.66 -25.36 -10.85
CA TRP A 289 -20.48 -24.63 -9.89
C TRP A 289 -21.61 -23.86 -10.58
N GLN A 290 -21.31 -23.09 -11.64
CA GLN A 290 -22.33 -22.33 -12.37
C GLN A 290 -23.38 -23.23 -13.02
N GLN A 291 -22.98 -24.38 -13.57
CA GLN A 291 -23.93 -25.37 -14.12
C GLN A 291 -24.85 -25.93 -13.04
N ARG A 292 -24.32 -26.29 -11.86
CA ARG A 292 -25.11 -26.74 -10.71
C ARG A 292 -26.09 -25.66 -10.25
N ILE A 293 -25.65 -24.39 -10.21
CA ILE A 293 -26.51 -23.25 -9.87
C ILE A 293 -27.62 -23.06 -10.90
N ALA A 294 -27.33 -23.15 -12.19
CA ALA A 294 -28.33 -23.05 -13.26
C ALA A 294 -29.40 -24.15 -13.11
N ARG A 295 -28.97 -25.42 -12.99
CA ARG A 295 -29.89 -26.56 -12.75
C ARG A 295 -30.77 -26.33 -11.52
N TYR A 296 -30.19 -25.82 -10.45
CA TYR A 296 -30.92 -25.53 -9.21
C TYR A 296 -31.90 -24.35 -9.36
N ALA A 297 -31.51 -23.31 -10.10
CA ALA A 297 -32.32 -22.10 -10.28
C ALA A 297 -33.59 -22.36 -11.10
N ASP A 298 -33.52 -23.30 -12.05
CA ASP A 298 -34.61 -23.66 -12.98
C ASP A 298 -35.49 -24.82 -12.48
N ALA A 299 -35.08 -25.52 -11.42
CA ALA A 299 -35.81 -26.64 -10.86
C ALA A 299 -37.11 -26.22 -10.14
N ASP A 300 -38.11 -27.11 -10.16
CA ASP A 300 -39.35 -26.96 -9.41
C ASP A 300 -39.11 -27.07 -7.89
N PRO A 301 -40.05 -26.60 -7.04
CA PRO A 301 -39.85 -26.58 -5.59
C PRO A 301 -39.53 -27.93 -4.95
N ALA A 302 -40.09 -29.04 -5.47
CA ALA A 302 -39.83 -30.37 -4.92
C ALA A 302 -38.42 -30.86 -5.29
N SER A 303 -38.02 -30.72 -6.56
CA SER A 303 -36.67 -31.09 -7.01
C SER A 303 -35.57 -30.21 -6.42
N ARG A 304 -35.87 -28.95 -6.07
CA ARG A 304 -34.90 -28.05 -5.41
C ARG A 304 -34.43 -28.58 -4.07
N GLN A 305 -35.30 -29.13 -3.23
CA GLN A 305 -34.87 -29.67 -1.94
C GLN A 305 -33.90 -30.84 -2.14
N GLN A 306 -34.22 -31.73 -3.07
CA GLN A 306 -33.37 -32.87 -3.41
C GLN A 306 -32.02 -32.42 -3.96
N LEU A 307 -32.00 -31.51 -4.95
CA LEU A 307 -30.75 -30.99 -5.53
C LEU A 307 -29.90 -30.27 -4.47
N ARG A 308 -30.50 -29.52 -3.55
CA ARG A 308 -29.79 -28.86 -2.43
C ARG A 308 -29.03 -29.87 -1.58
N GLU A 309 -29.61 -31.05 -1.37
CA GLU A 309 -29.04 -32.10 -0.51
C GLU A 309 -27.99 -32.94 -1.23
N THR A 310 -28.20 -33.27 -2.51
CA THR A 310 -27.33 -34.17 -3.29
C THR A 310 -26.20 -33.44 -4.02
N GLU A 311 -26.48 -32.28 -4.59
CA GLU A 311 -25.52 -31.57 -5.44
C GLU A 311 -24.67 -30.60 -4.63
N PHE A 312 -25.09 -30.12 -3.45
CA PHE A 312 -24.41 -29.04 -2.71
C PHE A 312 -23.93 -29.47 -1.32
N THR A 313 -22.66 -29.19 -1.03
CA THR A 313 -22.04 -29.38 0.29
C THR A 313 -22.63 -28.44 1.34
N PRO A 314 -22.52 -28.74 2.65
CA PRO A 314 -23.06 -27.89 3.71
C PRO A 314 -22.57 -26.43 3.65
N SER A 315 -21.28 -26.21 3.36
CA SER A 315 -20.68 -24.89 3.22
C SER A 315 -21.15 -24.16 1.95
N GLU A 316 -21.39 -24.87 0.84
CA GLU A 316 -21.96 -24.29 -0.38
C GLU A 316 -23.42 -23.85 -0.21
N ARG A 317 -24.21 -24.57 0.61
CA ARG A 317 -25.61 -24.23 0.88
C ARG A 317 -25.77 -22.85 1.53
N LEU A 318 -24.77 -22.38 2.27
CA LEU A 318 -24.76 -21.05 2.89
C LEU A 318 -24.71 -19.92 1.84
N ARG A 319 -24.01 -20.15 0.72
CA ARG A 319 -23.87 -19.18 -0.38
C ARG A 319 -24.86 -19.40 -1.53
N LEU A 320 -25.62 -20.49 -1.51
CA LEU A 320 -26.49 -20.92 -2.61
C LEU A 320 -27.55 -19.88 -2.98
N GLU A 321 -28.24 -19.31 -1.99
CA GLU A 321 -29.31 -18.33 -2.24
C GLU A 321 -28.79 -16.99 -2.80
N ALA A 322 -27.59 -16.57 -2.39
CA ALA A 322 -26.92 -15.42 -2.98
C ALA A 322 -26.48 -15.72 -4.42
N ALA A 323 -25.92 -16.90 -4.67
CA ALA A 323 -25.49 -17.33 -6.00
C ALA A 323 -26.64 -17.42 -7.00
N VAL A 324 -27.81 -17.93 -6.59
CA VAL A 324 -29.01 -18.00 -7.45
C VAL A 324 -29.55 -16.60 -7.77
N ARG A 325 -29.54 -15.67 -6.79
CA ARG A 325 -29.94 -14.27 -7.03
C ARG A 325 -29.04 -13.61 -8.06
N LEU A 326 -27.72 -13.80 -7.96
CA LEU A 326 -26.75 -13.28 -8.93
C LEU A 326 -26.94 -13.92 -10.31
N TYR A 327 -27.20 -15.23 -10.36
CA TYR A 327 -27.48 -15.93 -11.62
C TYR A 327 -28.71 -15.34 -12.34
N ARG A 328 -29.82 -15.13 -11.62
CA ARG A 328 -31.06 -14.57 -12.18
C ARG A 328 -30.98 -13.08 -12.52
N ALA A 329 -30.01 -12.36 -11.94
CA ALA A 329 -29.78 -10.95 -12.21
C ALA A 329 -28.85 -10.70 -13.41
N ARG A 330 -28.24 -11.74 -13.99
CA ARG A 330 -27.54 -11.60 -15.26
C ARG A 330 -28.57 -11.38 -16.39
N PRO A 331 -28.37 -10.35 -17.23
CA PRO A 331 -29.29 -10.00 -18.32
C PRO A 331 -29.34 -11.07 -19.42
#